data_AF-A0A2N1R2H9-F1
#
_entry.id   AF-A0A2N1R2H9-F1
#
_cell.length_a   1.000
_cell.length_b   1.000
_cell.length_c   1.000
_cell.angle_alpha   90.00
_cell.angle_beta   90.00
_cell.angle_gamma   90.00
#
_symmetry.space_group_name_H-M   'P 1'
#
loop_
_entity.id
_entity.type
_entity.pdbx_description
1 polymer ?
#
loop_
_entity_poly.entity_id
_entity_poly.type
_entity_poly.pdbx_seq_one_letter_code
_entity_poly.pdbx_strand_id
1 'polypeptide(L)'
;MNIPIIVSLVLFAAVYVALTTEIINKTAAVLLGAMIMVFAGIIDQEAAFGHIDWNVIFLLIGMMIIMNITRQTGLFQYVAIKIARFSRGEPLVILILLSLVTALFSAFLDNVTTVLIIVPITILIAVELGITPVPFVVTIAIASNIGGTATMIGDPPNIMIGSAAGLGFIDFIVNLAPVVLVILVVFCAMVALFFRKQLKVSNERKARIMNFDETKAIEDPKLLVKSLS
;
A
#
# COMPACT_ATOMS: atom_id res chain seq x y z
N MET A 1 30.29 -30.94 3.93
CA MET A 1 28.93 -30.39 3.74
C MET A 1 28.23 -31.32 2.75
N ASN A 2 27.02 -31.80 3.07
CA ASN A 2 26.32 -32.77 2.20
C ASN A 2 26.02 -32.13 0.84
N ILE A 3 26.19 -32.87 -0.26
CA ILE A 3 25.96 -32.37 -1.63
C ILE A 3 24.58 -31.70 -1.78
N PRO A 4 23.47 -32.25 -1.23
CA PRO A 4 22.17 -31.59 -1.25
C PRO A 4 22.18 -30.20 -0.61
N ILE A 5 22.90 -30.02 0.50
CA ILE A 5 22.98 -28.73 1.21
C ILE A 5 23.72 -27.69 0.35
N ILE A 6 24.79 -28.08 -0.32
CA ILE A 6 25.53 -27.19 -1.23
C ILE A 6 24.63 -26.74 -2.38
N VAL A 7 23.93 -27.69 -3.00
CA VAL A 7 23.02 -27.40 -4.12
C VAL A 7 21.88 -26.48 -3.67
N SER A 8 21.26 -26.73 -2.52
CA SER A 8 20.23 -25.87 -1.94
C SER A 8 20.73 -24.45 -1.67
N LEU A 9 21.94 -24.29 -1.12
CA LEU A 9 22.51 -22.98 -0.82
C LEU A 9 22.82 -22.19 -2.09
N VAL A 10 23.36 -22.86 -3.11
CA VAL A 10 23.63 -22.23 -4.41
C VAL A 10 22.33 -21.82 -5.10
N LEU A 11 21.31 -22.68 -5.09
CA LEU A 11 19.98 -22.35 -5.60
C LEU A 11 19.34 -21.18 -4.85
N PHE A 12 19.40 -21.21 -3.53
CA PHE A 12 18.90 -20.12 -2.69
C PHE A 12 19.58 -18.80 -3.04
N ALA A 13 20.92 -18.78 -3.13
CA ALA A 13 21.67 -17.60 -3.51
C ALA A 13 21.32 -17.11 -4.91
N ALA A 14 21.19 -18.02 -5.89
CA ALA A 14 20.81 -17.68 -7.26
C ALA A 14 19.40 -17.08 -7.34
N VAL A 15 18.42 -17.69 -6.68
CA VAL A 15 17.04 -17.16 -6.61
C VAL A 15 17.02 -15.81 -5.88
N TYR A 16 17.76 -15.67 -4.78
CA TYR A 16 17.85 -14.42 -4.04
C TYR A 16 18.45 -13.28 -4.88
N VAL A 17 19.52 -13.56 -5.65
CA VAL A 17 20.08 -12.60 -6.61
C VAL A 17 19.06 -12.27 -7.68
N ALA A 18 18.35 -13.25 -8.24
CA ALA A 18 17.30 -13.00 -9.23
C ALA A 18 16.16 -12.12 -8.68
N LEU A 19 15.77 -12.32 -7.42
CA LEU A 19 14.72 -11.53 -6.75
C LEU A 19 15.15 -10.08 -6.49
N THR A 20 16.40 -9.87 -6.10
CA THR A 20 16.93 -8.54 -5.75
C THR A 20 17.33 -7.71 -6.97
N THR A 21 17.85 -8.36 -8.00
CA THR A 21 18.24 -7.70 -9.26
C THR A 21 17.06 -7.48 -10.21
N GLU A 22 15.91 -8.12 -9.95
CA GLU A 22 14.70 -8.09 -10.77
C GLU A 22 14.93 -8.40 -12.26
N ILE A 23 16.01 -9.12 -12.60
CA ILE A 23 16.38 -9.48 -13.99
C ILE A 23 15.29 -10.38 -14.63
N ILE A 24 14.63 -11.20 -13.81
CA ILE A 24 13.53 -12.06 -14.21
C ILE A 24 12.31 -11.81 -13.30
N ASN A 25 11.13 -12.19 -13.79
CA ASN A 25 9.90 -12.11 -13.00
C ASN A 25 10.05 -12.90 -11.68
N LYS A 26 9.74 -12.25 -10.55
CA LYS A 26 9.90 -12.81 -9.19
C LYS A 26 9.20 -14.17 -9.03
N THR A 27 7.97 -14.28 -9.55
CA THR A 27 7.21 -15.54 -9.52
C THR A 27 7.90 -16.63 -10.32
N ALA A 28 8.39 -16.30 -11.52
CA ALA A 28 9.12 -17.26 -12.35
C ALA A 28 10.41 -17.72 -11.66
N ALA A 29 11.18 -16.81 -11.04
CA ALA A 29 12.40 -17.13 -10.30
C ALA A 29 12.15 -18.13 -9.17
N VAL A 30 11.12 -17.87 -8.36
CA VAL A 30 10.76 -18.72 -7.21
C VAL A 30 10.26 -20.08 -7.67
N LEU A 31 9.38 -20.14 -8.69
CA LEU A 31 8.86 -21.39 -9.22
C LEU A 31 9.95 -22.25 -9.88
N LEU A 32 10.87 -21.63 -10.63
CA LEU A 32 12.02 -22.34 -11.19
C LEU A 32 12.91 -22.92 -10.09
N GLY A 33 13.22 -22.12 -9.06
CA GLY A 33 13.98 -22.60 -7.90
C GLY A 33 13.32 -23.78 -7.21
N ALA A 34 12.02 -23.70 -6.96
CA ALA A 34 11.23 -24.79 -6.36
C ALA A 34 11.20 -26.05 -7.24
N MET A 35 11.00 -25.91 -8.55
CA MET A 35 11.03 -27.04 -9.49
C MET A 35 12.38 -27.73 -9.49
N ILE A 36 13.49 -26.99 -9.50
CA ILE A 36 14.83 -27.57 -9.47
C ILE A 36 15.06 -28.34 -8.15
N MET A 37 14.59 -27.82 -7.01
CA MET A 37 14.69 -28.51 -5.73
C MET A 37 13.95 -29.86 -5.72
N VAL A 38 12.76 -29.92 -6.34
CA VAL A 38 11.97 -31.15 -6.45
C VAL A 38 12.61 -32.13 -7.44
N PHE A 39 12.99 -31.69 -8.63
CA PHE A 39 13.60 -32.56 -9.64
C PHE A 39 14.98 -33.08 -9.23
N ALA A 40 15.73 -32.31 -8.43
CA ALA A 40 16.99 -32.76 -7.85
C ALA A 40 16.81 -33.76 -6.69
N GLY A 41 15.57 -34.05 -6.28
CA GLY A 41 15.27 -34.96 -5.17
C GLY A 41 15.71 -34.43 -3.80
N ILE A 42 15.91 -33.11 -3.67
CA ILE A 42 16.33 -32.47 -2.42
C ILE A 42 15.15 -32.32 -1.48
N ILE A 43 13.98 -32.00 -2.05
CA ILE A 43 12.69 -32.00 -1.37
C ILE A 43 11.74 -32.86 -2.20
N ASP A 44 10.92 -33.67 -1.53
CA ASP A 44 9.86 -34.41 -2.18
C ASP A 44 8.71 -33.48 -2.58
N GLN A 45 7.91 -33.91 -3.55
CA GLN A 45 6.79 -33.12 -4.05
C GLN A 45 5.77 -32.84 -2.94
N GLU A 46 5.48 -33.81 -2.07
CA GLU A 46 4.48 -33.67 -1.02
C GLU A 46 4.94 -32.63 0.01
N ALA A 47 6.19 -32.69 0.48
CA ALA A 47 6.75 -31.63 1.32
C ALA A 47 6.76 -30.28 0.61
N ALA A 48 7.12 -30.19 -0.67
CA ALA A 48 7.12 -28.92 -1.41
C ALA A 48 5.73 -28.24 -1.41
N PHE A 49 4.65 -29.01 -1.64
CA PHE A 49 3.28 -28.49 -1.52
C PHE A 49 2.89 -28.20 -0.07
N GLY A 50 3.40 -28.97 0.89
CA GLY A 50 3.18 -28.74 2.33
C GLY A 50 3.77 -27.44 2.86
N HIS A 51 4.78 -26.86 2.19
CA HIS A 51 5.34 -25.55 2.55
C HIS A 51 4.51 -24.36 2.02
N ILE A 52 3.46 -24.60 1.22
CA ILE A 52 2.56 -23.55 0.76
C ILE A 52 1.54 -23.26 1.86
N ASP A 53 1.56 -22.03 2.39
CA ASP A 53 0.51 -21.56 3.29
C ASP A 53 -0.74 -21.15 2.48
N TRP A 54 -1.69 -22.07 2.40
CA TRP A 54 -2.96 -21.84 1.71
C TRP A 54 -3.83 -20.78 2.40
N ASN A 55 -3.75 -20.65 3.72
CA ASN A 55 -4.53 -19.64 4.44
C ASN A 55 -4.10 -18.24 3.99
N VAL A 56 -2.78 -18.01 3.86
CA VAL A 56 -2.23 -16.78 3.31
C VAL A 56 -2.71 -16.52 1.88
N ILE A 57 -2.63 -17.53 1.01
CA ILE A 57 -3.03 -17.37 -0.40
C ILE A 57 -4.52 -17.00 -0.50
N PHE A 58 -5.40 -17.72 0.20
CA PHE A 58 -6.83 -17.46 0.15
C PHE A 58 -7.21 -16.12 0.79
N LEU A 59 -6.55 -15.76 1.90
CA LEU A 59 -6.71 -14.46 2.53
C LEU A 59 -6.35 -13.34 1.54
N LEU A 60 -5.18 -13.42 0.90
CA LEU A 60 -4.72 -12.47 -0.11
C LEU A 60 -5.69 -12.33 -1.27
N ILE A 61 -6.11 -13.45 -1.86
CA ILE A 61 -7.04 -13.45 -2.99
C ILE A 61 -8.37 -12.78 -2.60
N GLY A 62 -8.96 -13.16 -1.46
CA GLY A 62 -10.24 -12.59 -1.01
C GLY A 62 -10.17 -11.08 -0.83
N MET A 63 -9.11 -10.59 -0.19
CA MET A 63 -8.94 -9.17 0.08
C MET A 63 -8.59 -8.40 -1.21
N MET A 64 -7.73 -8.94 -2.07
CA MET A 64 -7.42 -8.33 -3.37
C MET A 64 -8.66 -8.19 -4.25
N ILE A 65 -9.58 -9.18 -4.23
CA ILE A 65 -10.85 -9.09 -4.95
C ILE A 65 -11.68 -7.91 -4.41
N ILE A 66 -11.93 -7.86 -3.10
CA ILE A 66 -12.72 -6.78 -2.46
C ILE A 66 -12.11 -5.40 -2.76
N MET A 67 -10.79 -5.28 -2.59
CA MET A 67 -10.09 -4.03 -2.81
C MET A 67 -10.07 -3.60 -4.28
N ASN A 68 -9.87 -4.53 -5.21
CA ASN A 68 -9.88 -4.23 -6.64
C ASN A 68 -11.28 -3.79 -7.11
N ILE A 69 -12.34 -4.42 -6.60
CA ILE A 69 -13.72 -4.00 -6.89
C ILE A 69 -13.96 -2.60 -6.33
N THR A 70 -13.58 -2.36 -5.07
CA THR A 70 -13.76 -1.05 -4.41
C THR A 70 -12.99 0.03 -5.14
N ARG A 71 -11.79 -0.25 -5.66
CA ARG A 71 -10.99 0.69 -6.45
C ARG A 71 -11.71 1.18 -7.71
N GLN A 72 -12.41 0.28 -8.41
CA GLN A 72 -13.13 0.61 -9.64
C GLN A 72 -14.34 1.54 -9.42
N THR A 73 -14.80 1.68 -8.17
CA THR A 73 -15.94 2.54 -7.85
C THR A 73 -15.61 4.03 -7.87
N GLY A 74 -14.32 4.38 -7.82
CA GLY A 74 -13.87 5.77 -7.67
C GLY A 74 -13.92 6.32 -6.24
N LEU A 75 -14.16 5.47 -5.24
CA LEU A 75 -14.23 5.85 -3.81
C LEU A 75 -13.01 6.64 -3.35
N PHE A 76 -11.82 6.18 -3.71
CA PHE A 76 -10.55 6.78 -3.29
C PHE A 76 -10.42 8.21 -3.84
N GLN A 77 -10.81 8.39 -5.11
CA GLN A 77 -10.81 9.67 -5.79
C GLN A 77 -11.82 10.64 -5.18
N TYR A 78 -13.02 10.15 -4.93
CA TYR A 78 -14.08 10.89 -4.24
C TYR A 78 -13.60 11.41 -2.89
N VAL A 79 -13.01 10.54 -2.06
CA VAL A 79 -12.53 10.94 -0.72
C VAL A 79 -11.41 11.97 -0.81
N ALA A 80 -10.45 11.79 -1.73
CA ALA A 80 -9.35 12.74 -1.90
C ALA A 80 -9.84 14.14 -2.31
N ILE A 81 -10.77 14.24 -3.26
CA ILE A 81 -11.37 15.51 -3.70
C ILE A 81 -12.21 16.12 -2.57
N LYS A 82 -12.99 15.29 -1.87
CA LYS A 82 -13.80 15.74 -0.73
C LYS A 82 -12.95 16.33 0.38
N ILE A 83 -11.79 15.74 0.69
CA ILE A 83 -10.82 16.29 1.65
C ILE A 83 -10.28 17.63 1.17
N ALA A 84 -9.96 17.76 -0.13
CA ALA A 84 -9.47 19.00 -0.70
C ALA A 84 -10.47 20.15 -0.51
N ARG A 85 -11.76 19.88 -0.79
CA ARG A 85 -12.86 20.85 -0.57
C ARG A 85 -13.12 21.14 0.89
N PHE A 86 -13.16 20.11 1.74
CA PHE A 86 -13.35 20.25 3.19
C PHE A 86 -12.26 21.13 3.83
N SER A 87 -11.03 21.01 3.33
CA SER A 87 -9.88 21.81 3.74
C SER A 87 -9.90 23.26 3.22
N ARG A 88 -10.93 23.65 2.45
CA ARG A 88 -11.07 24.99 1.84
C ARG A 88 -9.85 25.41 1.01
N GLY A 89 -9.17 24.43 0.38
CA GLY A 89 -7.96 24.69 -0.38
C GLY A 89 -6.70 24.96 0.46
N GLU A 90 -6.74 24.87 1.79
CA GLU A 90 -5.55 25.07 2.64
C GLU A 90 -4.54 23.92 2.44
N PRO A 91 -3.38 24.14 1.79
CA PRO A 91 -2.57 23.04 1.29
C PRO A 91 -1.99 22.16 2.41
N LEU A 92 -1.66 22.75 3.57
CA LEU A 92 -1.16 21.99 4.72
C LEU A 92 -2.25 21.08 5.31
N VAL A 93 -3.48 21.57 5.39
CA VAL A 93 -4.62 20.78 5.91
C VAL A 93 -4.93 19.65 4.94
N ILE A 94 -4.94 19.93 3.64
CA ILE A 94 -5.09 18.91 2.59
C ILE A 94 -4.00 17.85 2.73
N LEU A 95 -2.74 18.25 2.85
CA LEU A 95 -1.61 17.33 2.95
C LEU A 95 -1.75 16.40 4.16
N ILE A 96 -2.08 16.93 5.34
CA ILE A 96 -2.25 16.15 6.56
C ILE A 96 -3.43 15.19 6.42
N LEU A 97 -4.61 15.68 6.01
CA LEU A 97 -5.81 14.84 5.89
C LEU A 97 -5.66 13.76 4.81
N LEU A 98 -5.04 14.08 3.68
CA LEU A 98 -4.72 13.08 2.65
C LEU A 98 -3.71 12.05 3.17
N SER A 99 -2.75 12.45 4.01
CA SER A 99 -1.81 11.50 4.63
C SER A 99 -2.53 10.51 5.54
N LEU A 100 -3.43 11.01 6.40
CA LEU A 100 -4.21 10.17 7.30
C LEU A 100 -5.11 9.19 6.55
N VAL A 101 -5.79 9.67 5.50
CA VAL A 101 -6.62 8.80 4.66
C VAL A 101 -5.80 7.84 3.82
N THR A 102 -4.64 8.25 3.30
CA THR A 102 -3.71 7.36 2.60
C THR A 102 -3.25 6.24 3.53
N ALA A 103 -2.88 6.56 4.77
CA ALA A 103 -2.47 5.56 5.75
C ALA A 103 -3.63 4.59 6.07
N LEU A 104 -4.84 5.11 6.25
CA LEU A 104 -6.03 4.28 6.46
C LEU A 104 -6.31 3.36 5.27
N PHE A 105 -6.28 3.89 4.05
CA PHE A 105 -6.49 3.10 2.84
C PHE A 105 -5.40 2.05 2.63
N SER A 106 -4.14 2.41 2.87
CA SER A 106 -3.02 1.48 2.77
C SER A 106 -3.01 0.42 3.86
N ALA A 107 -3.79 0.56 4.94
CA ALA A 107 -4.00 -0.52 5.89
C ALA A 107 -4.86 -1.66 5.31
N PHE A 108 -5.61 -1.41 4.23
CA PHE A 108 -6.45 -2.42 3.57
C PHE A 108 -5.99 -2.75 2.14
N LEU A 109 -5.32 -1.82 1.48
CA LEU A 109 -4.68 -1.96 0.18
C LEU A 109 -3.19 -2.24 0.34
N ASP A 110 -2.56 -2.83 -0.68
CA ASP A 110 -1.10 -2.75 -0.77
C ASP A 110 -0.65 -1.29 -0.95
N ASN A 111 0.52 -0.99 -0.39
CA ASN A 111 1.14 0.33 -0.43
C ASN A 111 1.29 0.88 -1.86
N VAL A 112 1.76 0.07 -2.81
CA VAL A 112 1.97 0.46 -4.20
C VAL A 112 0.65 0.88 -4.84
N THR A 113 -0.40 0.08 -4.72
CA THR A 113 -1.72 0.38 -5.27
C THR A 113 -2.28 1.67 -4.67
N THR A 114 -2.14 1.88 -3.36
CA THR A 114 -2.63 3.10 -2.69
C THR A 114 -1.96 4.34 -3.27
N VAL A 115 -0.64 4.32 -3.40
CA VAL A 115 0.14 5.43 -3.98
C VAL A 115 -0.28 5.68 -5.42
N LEU A 116 -0.42 4.64 -6.24
CA LEU A 116 -0.80 4.78 -7.65
C LEU A 116 -2.18 5.40 -7.84
N ILE A 117 -3.11 5.19 -6.91
CA ILE A 117 -4.45 5.78 -6.96
C ILE A 117 -4.44 7.24 -6.49
N ILE A 118 -3.80 7.52 -5.34
CA ILE A 118 -3.92 8.82 -4.67
C ILE A 118 -2.97 9.86 -5.30
N VAL A 119 -1.77 9.47 -5.72
CA VAL A 119 -0.77 10.41 -6.26
C VAL A 119 -1.28 11.22 -7.46
N PRO A 120 -1.90 10.64 -8.51
CA PRO A 120 -2.38 11.42 -9.65
C PRO A 120 -3.33 12.55 -9.26
N ILE A 121 -4.24 12.27 -8.32
CA ILE A 121 -5.22 13.23 -7.81
C ILE A 121 -4.52 14.33 -7.03
N THR A 122 -3.50 13.95 -6.27
CA THR A 122 -2.80 14.90 -5.41
C THR A 122 -1.86 15.80 -6.21
N ILE A 123 -1.29 15.29 -7.31
CA ILE A 123 -0.62 16.10 -8.32
C ILE A 123 -1.60 17.12 -8.89
N LEU A 124 -2.80 16.71 -9.28
CA LEU A 124 -3.83 17.60 -9.81
C LEU A 124 -4.22 18.71 -8.81
N ILE A 125 -4.39 18.36 -7.53
CA ILE A 125 -4.64 19.35 -6.45
C ILE A 125 -3.45 20.32 -6.32
N ALA A 126 -2.21 19.83 -6.33
CA ALA A 126 -1.03 20.67 -6.21
C ALA A 126 -0.88 21.64 -7.41
N VAL A 127 -1.16 21.16 -8.62
CA VAL A 127 -1.17 21.98 -9.84
C VAL A 127 -2.21 23.10 -9.75
N GLU A 128 -3.43 22.80 -9.29
CA GLU A 128 -4.47 23.83 -9.12
C GLU A 128 -4.11 24.89 -8.07
N LEU A 129 -3.49 24.45 -6.97
CA LEU A 129 -2.92 25.33 -5.94
C LEU A 129 -1.66 26.07 -6.43
N GLY A 130 -1.11 25.67 -7.58
CA GLY A 130 0.09 26.23 -8.22
C GLY A 130 1.33 26.12 -7.33
N ILE A 131 1.46 24.98 -6.65
CA ILE A 131 2.60 24.61 -5.81
C ILE A 131 3.26 23.35 -6.38
N THR A 132 4.50 23.09 -5.97
CA THR A 132 5.17 21.85 -6.35
C THR A 132 4.41 20.62 -5.81
N PRO A 133 4.22 19.55 -6.61
CA PRO A 133 3.59 18.32 -6.13
C PRO A 133 4.50 17.49 -5.21
N VAL A 134 5.81 17.80 -5.15
CA VAL A 134 6.80 17.00 -4.41
C VAL A 134 6.41 16.76 -2.95
N PRO A 135 6.01 17.77 -2.14
CA PRO A 135 5.57 17.54 -0.76
C PRO A 135 4.42 16.55 -0.66
N PHE A 136 3.45 16.62 -1.58
CA PHE A 136 2.31 15.70 -1.59
C PHE A 136 2.72 14.28 -1.91
N VAL A 137 3.46 14.08 -3.01
CA VAL A 137 3.87 12.75 -3.45
C VAL A 137 4.75 12.06 -2.41
N VAL A 138 5.75 12.75 -1.87
CA VAL A 138 6.64 12.20 -0.84
C VAL A 138 5.86 11.86 0.43
N THR A 139 4.97 12.75 0.86
CA THR A 139 4.20 12.53 2.09
C THR A 139 3.24 11.36 1.93
N ILE A 140 2.55 11.24 0.78
CA ILE A 140 1.65 10.11 0.49
C ILE A 140 2.42 8.80 0.41
N ALA A 141 3.59 8.77 -0.23
CA ALA A 141 4.42 7.57 -0.29
C ALA A 141 4.82 7.09 1.11
N ILE A 142 5.25 8.01 1.99
CA ILE A 142 5.62 7.66 3.38
C ILE A 142 4.37 7.26 4.19
N ALA A 143 3.28 8.02 4.09
CA ALA A 143 2.03 7.74 4.81
C ALA A 143 1.44 6.38 4.43
N SER A 144 1.51 6.00 3.16
CA SER A 144 1.09 4.68 2.70
C SER A 144 1.92 3.57 3.34
N ASN A 145 3.25 3.70 3.39
CA ASN A 145 4.07 2.71 4.07
C ASN A 145 3.75 2.61 5.56
N ILE A 146 3.61 3.75 6.26
CA ILE A 146 3.23 3.78 7.68
C ILE A 146 1.88 3.07 7.88
N GLY A 147 0.87 3.41 7.08
CA GLY A 147 -0.45 2.80 7.16
C GLY A 147 -0.47 1.31 6.86
N GLY A 148 0.26 0.88 5.82
CA GLY A 148 0.36 -0.53 5.44
C GLY A 148 1.00 -1.41 6.51
N THR A 149 1.85 -0.85 7.37
CA THR A 149 2.37 -1.59 8.53
C THR A 149 1.35 -1.88 9.62
N ALA A 150 0.19 -1.20 9.63
CA ALA A 150 -0.81 -1.38 10.68
C ALA A 150 -1.52 -2.73 10.65
N THR A 151 -1.53 -3.40 9.48
CA THR A 151 -2.26 -4.65 9.29
C THR A 151 -1.38 -5.69 8.64
N MET A 152 -1.83 -6.94 8.74
CA MET A 152 -1.18 -8.04 8.05
C MET A 152 -1.20 -7.85 6.52
N ILE A 153 -2.19 -7.17 5.98
CA ILE A 153 -2.47 -7.11 4.53
C ILE A 153 -1.59 -6.10 3.81
N GLY A 154 -1.30 -4.97 4.46
CA GLY A 154 -0.82 -3.76 3.80
C GLY A 154 0.52 -3.93 3.07
N ASP A 155 1.29 -4.98 3.38
CA ASP A 155 2.53 -5.33 2.68
C ASP A 155 2.83 -6.85 2.79
N PRO A 156 3.37 -7.52 1.75
CA PRO A 156 3.70 -8.95 1.79
C PRO A 156 4.62 -9.40 2.95
N PRO A 157 5.61 -8.62 3.43
CA PRO A 157 6.40 -8.99 4.60
C PRO A 157 5.57 -9.20 5.87
N ASN A 158 4.50 -8.42 6.07
CA ASN A 158 3.62 -8.56 7.24
C ASN A 158 2.89 -9.90 7.22
N ILE A 159 2.46 -10.33 6.03
CA ILE A 159 1.84 -11.63 5.81
C ILE A 159 2.81 -12.77 6.09
N MET A 160 4.04 -12.66 5.59
CA MET A 160 5.08 -13.66 5.84
C MET A 160 5.39 -13.81 7.33
N ILE A 161 5.48 -12.69 8.05
CA ILE A 161 5.67 -12.68 9.51
C ILE A 161 4.44 -13.30 10.20
N GLY A 162 3.23 -12.90 9.77
CA GLY A 162 1.98 -13.41 10.35
C GLY A 162 1.85 -14.92 10.22
N SER A 163 2.09 -15.44 9.02
CA SER A 163 2.11 -16.87 8.73
C SER A 163 3.15 -17.61 9.55
N ALA A 164 4.41 -17.13 9.55
CA ALA A 164 5.50 -17.77 10.29
C ALA A 164 5.29 -17.77 11.81
N ALA A 165 4.64 -16.74 12.35
CA ALA A 165 4.36 -16.59 13.77
C ALA A 165 2.98 -17.15 14.19
N GLY A 166 2.17 -17.65 13.24
CA GLY A 166 0.80 -18.10 13.51
C GLY A 166 -0.14 -16.98 14.00
N LEU A 167 0.15 -15.73 13.65
CA LEU A 167 -0.65 -14.56 14.01
C LEU A 167 -1.76 -14.36 12.98
N GLY A 168 -2.92 -13.91 13.44
CA GLY A 168 -4.06 -13.51 12.62
C GLY A 168 -4.08 -12.02 12.31
N PHE A 169 -4.99 -11.61 11.43
CA PHE A 169 -5.17 -10.20 11.05
C PHE A 169 -5.45 -9.29 12.25
N ILE A 170 -6.25 -9.77 13.22
CA ILE A 170 -6.59 -9.02 14.42
C ILE A 170 -5.37 -8.82 15.33
N ASP A 171 -4.46 -9.79 15.40
CA ASP A 171 -3.25 -9.66 16.20
C ASP A 171 -2.38 -8.52 15.69
N PHE A 172 -2.28 -8.35 14.37
CA PHE A 172 -1.57 -7.21 13.77
C PHE A 172 -2.21 -5.88 14.16
N ILE A 173 -3.54 -5.77 14.06
CA ILE A 173 -4.24 -4.53 14.42
C ILE A 173 -4.00 -4.18 15.89
N VAL A 174 -4.20 -5.14 16.80
CA VAL A 174 -4.10 -4.90 18.24
C VAL A 174 -2.68 -4.50 18.64
N ASN A 175 -1.66 -5.11 18.04
CA ASN A 175 -0.27 -4.85 18.42
C ASN A 175 0.38 -3.68 17.67
N LEU A 176 0.07 -3.50 16.37
CA LEU A 176 0.73 -2.50 15.52
C LEU A 176 -0.06 -1.21 15.38
N ALA A 177 -1.39 -1.24 15.35
CA ALA A 177 -2.18 -0.01 15.13
C ALA A 177 -1.92 1.09 16.18
N PRO A 178 -1.73 0.79 17.49
CA PRO A 178 -1.36 1.82 18.46
C PRO A 178 0.00 2.48 18.15
N VAL A 179 0.98 1.68 17.75
CA VAL A 179 2.33 2.16 17.40
C VAL A 179 2.27 2.99 16.11
N VAL A 180 1.54 2.50 15.10
CA VAL A 180 1.32 3.22 13.84
C VAL A 180 0.63 4.55 14.07
N LEU A 181 -0.34 4.63 14.99
CA LEU A 181 -1.00 5.88 15.33
C LEU A 181 0.00 6.91 15.90
N VAL A 182 0.90 6.49 16.79
CA VAL A 182 1.96 7.35 17.32
C VAL A 182 2.89 7.81 16.19
N ILE A 183 3.31 6.89 15.32
CA ILE A 183 4.16 7.21 14.16
C ILE A 183 3.45 8.21 13.23
N LEU A 184 2.15 8.03 12.95
CA LEU A 184 1.36 8.95 12.13
C LEU A 184 1.26 10.35 12.74
N VAL A 185 1.08 10.44 14.06
CA VAL A 185 1.04 11.74 14.76
C VAL A 185 2.39 12.45 14.63
N VAL A 186 3.50 11.75 14.91
CA VAL A 186 4.86 12.31 14.77
C VAL A 186 5.12 12.70 13.31
N PHE A 187 4.75 11.85 12.36
CA PHE A 187 4.90 12.10 10.94
C PHE A 187 4.12 13.34 10.49
N CYS A 188 2.85 13.48 10.88
CA CYS A 188 2.05 14.66 10.56
C CYS A 188 2.66 15.94 11.15
N ALA A 189 3.20 15.87 12.37
CA ALA A 189 3.92 16.99 12.97
C ALA A 189 5.19 17.35 12.18
N MET A 190 5.97 16.35 11.76
CA MET A 190 7.17 16.57 10.92
C MET A 190 6.79 17.19 9.57
N VAL A 191 5.78 16.66 8.89
CA VAL A 191 5.25 17.19 7.62
C VAL A 191 4.86 18.66 7.78
N ALA A 192 4.14 19.00 8.85
CA ALA A 192 3.77 20.38 9.14
C ALA A 192 4.99 21.27 9.37
N LEU A 193 6.01 20.80 10.08
CA LEU A 193 7.22 21.58 10.36
C LEU A 193 8.09 21.80 9.11
N PHE A 194 8.28 20.76 8.29
CA PHE A 194 9.14 20.80 7.10
C PHE A 194 8.48 21.56 5.95
N PHE A 195 7.20 21.33 5.68
CA PHE A 195 6.55 21.85 4.48
C PHE A 195 5.72 23.12 4.69
N ARG A 196 5.45 23.58 5.92
CA ARG A 196 4.65 24.80 6.17
C ARG A 196 5.09 26.04 5.39
N LYS A 197 6.40 26.19 5.14
CA LYS A 197 6.94 27.37 4.42
C LYS A 197 6.70 27.28 2.91
N GLN A 198 6.68 26.07 2.36
CA GLN A 198 6.51 25.79 0.93
C GLN A 198 5.03 25.78 0.50
N LEU A 199 4.12 25.65 1.48
CA LEU A 199 2.67 25.44 1.27
C LEU A 199 1.83 26.73 1.45
N LYS A 200 2.36 27.88 1.00
CA LYS A 200 1.62 29.16 1.04
C LYS A 200 0.97 29.44 -0.31
N VAL A 201 -0.35 29.65 -0.30
CA VAL A 201 -1.15 29.78 -1.52
C VAL A 201 -2.14 30.95 -1.38
N SER A 202 -2.37 31.69 -2.47
CA SER A 202 -3.32 32.81 -2.50
C SER A 202 -4.77 32.33 -2.44
N ASN A 203 -5.67 33.19 -1.95
CA ASN A 203 -7.08 32.85 -1.79
C ASN A 203 -7.77 32.51 -3.12
N GLU A 204 -7.36 33.11 -4.22
CA GLU A 204 -7.88 32.78 -5.57
C GLU A 204 -7.63 31.33 -5.95
N ARG A 205 -6.41 30.83 -5.69
CA ARG A 205 -6.06 29.44 -6.01
C ARG A 205 -6.76 28.45 -5.07
N LYS A 206 -6.94 28.82 -3.80
CA LYS A 206 -7.75 28.05 -2.84
C LYS A 206 -9.20 27.94 -3.31
N ALA A 207 -9.77 29.01 -3.86
CA ALA A 207 -11.13 29.02 -4.39
C ALA A 207 -11.31 28.07 -5.59
N ARG A 208 -10.26 27.84 -6.41
CA ARG A 208 -10.34 26.88 -7.53
C ARG A 208 -10.59 25.44 -7.07
N ILE A 209 -10.05 25.04 -5.92
CA ILE A 209 -10.34 23.73 -5.32
C ILE A 209 -11.82 23.58 -4.96
N MET A 210 -12.51 24.67 -4.62
CA MET A 210 -13.93 24.63 -4.26
C MET A 210 -14.84 24.31 -5.45
N ASN A 211 -14.35 24.54 -6.68
CA ASN A 211 -15.05 24.24 -7.93
C ASN A 211 -14.94 22.77 -8.34
N PHE A 212 -14.13 21.97 -7.64
CA PHE A 212 -14.10 20.54 -7.89
C PHE A 212 -15.44 19.92 -7.51
N ASP A 213 -15.86 18.94 -8.30
CA ASP A 213 -17.05 18.16 -8.05
C ASP A 213 -16.62 16.72 -7.74
N GLU A 214 -16.65 16.36 -6.46
CA GLU A 214 -16.31 15.03 -5.99
C GLU A 214 -17.27 13.97 -6.53
N THR A 215 -18.52 14.30 -6.84
CA THR A 215 -19.50 13.30 -7.28
C THR A 215 -19.17 12.71 -8.64
N LYS A 216 -18.48 13.48 -9.49
CA LYS A 216 -17.95 13.02 -10.78
C LYS A 216 -16.83 11.98 -10.64
N ALA A 217 -16.25 11.85 -9.45
CA ALA A 217 -15.22 10.85 -9.19
C ALA A 217 -15.80 9.47 -8.92
N ILE A 218 -17.09 9.35 -8.59
CA ILE A 218 -17.76 8.05 -8.47
C ILE A 218 -18.15 7.56 -9.86
N GLU A 219 -17.50 6.47 -10.29
CA GLU A 219 -17.72 5.89 -11.62
C GLU A 219 -18.90 4.89 -11.60
N ASP A 220 -19.05 4.11 -10.53
CA ASP A 220 -20.17 3.15 -10.37
C ASP A 220 -20.76 3.19 -8.94
N PRO A 221 -21.86 3.94 -8.75
CA PRO A 221 -22.55 4.02 -7.46
C PRO A 221 -23.16 2.70 -6.98
N LYS A 222 -23.58 1.83 -7.90
CA LYS A 222 -24.19 0.54 -7.52
C LYS A 222 -23.13 -0.42 -7.04
N LEU A 223 -21.98 -0.43 -7.72
CA LEU A 223 -20.82 -1.22 -7.31
C LEU A 223 -20.28 -0.74 -5.97
N LEU A 224 -20.27 0.58 -5.72
CA LEU A 224 -19.87 1.14 -4.43
C LEU A 224 -20.70 0.59 -3.28
N VAL A 225 -22.04 0.65 -3.39
CA VAL A 225 -22.93 0.14 -2.34
C VAL A 225 -22.71 -1.35 -2.11
N LYS A 226 -22.58 -2.15 -3.19
CA LYS A 226 -22.32 -3.60 -3.09
C LYS A 226 -20.95 -3.93 -2.50
N SER A 227 -19.97 -3.05 -2.66
CA SER A 227 -18.61 -3.25 -2.11
C SER A 227 -18.55 -2.99 -0.60
N LEU A 228 -19.49 -2.21 -0.07
CA LEU A 228 -19.54 -1.78 1.33
C LEU A 228 -20.61 -2.50 2.16
N SER A 229 -21.50 -3.27 1.52
CA SER A 229 -22.56 -4.07 2.13
C SER A 229 -22.12 -5.50 2.39
#